data_AF-A0A7S0MMJ8-F1
#
_entry.id   AF-A0A7S0MMJ8-F1
#
_cell.length_a   1.000
_cell.length_b   1.000
_cell.length_c   1.000
_cell.angle_alpha   90.00
_cell.angle_beta   90.00
_cell.angle_gamma   90.00
#
_symmetry.space_group_name_H-M   'P 1'
#
loop_
_entity.id
_entity.type
_entity.pdbx_description
1 polymer ?
#
loop_
_entity_poly.entity_id
_entity_poly.type
_entity_poly.pdbx_seq_one_letter_code
_entity_poly.pdbx_strand_id
1 'polypeptide(L)'
;VISGLAKRIPLGDMQGRLVAVVCNLKPVKMRGIESFGMVLCGSNAEHTQVALLEPAAGSTPGERLQLETMGAMEPPEEDRVLKSKSQQKVWDMVAPDMRTDSEGRATYRGLLFSTSAG
;
A
#
# COMPACT_ATOMS: atom_id res chain seq x y z
N VAL A 1 6.61 -6.71 -9.00
CA VAL A 1 6.51 -5.35 -8.41
C VAL A 1 7.90 -4.75 -8.39
N ILE A 2 8.05 -3.51 -8.82
CA ILE A 2 9.32 -2.76 -8.78
C ILE A 2 9.18 -1.68 -7.71
N SER A 3 10.15 -1.57 -6.80
CA SER A 3 10.13 -0.59 -5.70
C SER A 3 11.43 0.22 -5.66
N GLY A 4 11.32 1.54 -5.44
CA GLY A 4 12.46 2.45 -5.29
C GLY A 4 13.15 2.41 -3.91
N LEU A 5 13.15 1.26 -3.24
CA LEU A 5 13.53 1.14 -1.82
C LEU A 5 15.00 0.77 -1.60
N ALA A 6 15.75 0.42 -2.64
CA ALA A 6 17.12 -0.12 -2.51
C ALA A 6 18.11 0.80 -1.73
N LYS A 7 17.88 2.12 -1.73
CA LYS A 7 18.70 3.09 -0.96
C LYS A 7 18.18 3.34 0.47
N ARG A 8 17.01 2.80 0.81
CA ARG A 8 16.28 3.07 2.05
C ARG A 8 16.14 1.83 2.92
N ILE A 9 15.86 0.68 2.31
CA ILE A 9 15.66 -0.60 2.99
C ILE A 9 16.63 -1.62 2.38
N PRO A 10 17.53 -2.20 3.19
CA PRO A 10 18.43 -3.27 2.77
C PRO A 10 17.67 -4.49 2.22
N LEU A 11 18.29 -5.23 1.30
CA LEU A 11 17.67 -6.41 0.70
C LEU A 11 17.30 -7.49 1.73
N GLY A 12 18.14 -7.73 2.73
CA GLY A 12 17.88 -8.71 3.78
C GLY A 12 16.61 -8.39 4.57
N ASP A 13 16.33 -7.11 4.79
CA ASP A 13 15.17 -6.65 5.55
C ASP A 13 13.87 -6.74 4.75
N MET A 14 13.94 -6.95 3.43
CA MET A 14 12.79 -7.17 2.54
C MET A 14 12.43 -8.67 2.42
N GLN A 15 13.39 -9.57 2.62
CA GLN A 15 13.18 -11.00 2.39
C GLN A 15 12.30 -11.60 3.48
N GLY A 16 11.29 -12.38 3.08
CA GLY A 16 10.37 -13.06 4.01
C GLY A 16 9.39 -12.14 4.73
N ARG A 17 9.33 -10.85 4.38
CA ARG A 17 8.38 -9.89 4.97
C ARG A 17 7.03 -9.93 4.30
N LEU A 18 5.98 -9.76 5.09
CA LEU A 18 4.66 -9.39 4.61
C LEU A 18 4.63 -7.88 4.36
N VAL A 19 4.04 -7.47 3.23
CA VAL A 19 3.94 -6.07 2.85
C VAL A 19 2.54 -5.77 2.35
N ALA A 20 2.09 -4.54 2.58
CA ALA A 20 0.91 -4.01 1.93
C ALA A 20 1.21 -3.57 0.48
N VAL A 21 0.35 -3.93 -0.47
CA VAL A 21 0.53 -3.62 -1.90
C VAL A 21 -0.75 -3.03 -2.48
N VAL A 22 -0.61 -1.95 -3.24
CA VAL A 22 -1.67 -1.45 -4.10
C VAL A 22 -1.67 -2.26 -5.39
N CYS A 23 -2.69 -3.10 -5.57
CA CYS A 23 -2.74 -4.10 -6.64
C CYS A 23 -3.59 -3.69 -7.86
N ASN A 24 -4.40 -2.65 -7.76
CA ASN A 24 -5.29 -2.21 -8.83
C ASN A 24 -4.75 -1.04 -9.66
N LEU A 25 -3.49 -0.66 -9.49
CA LEU A 25 -2.86 0.33 -10.35
C LEU A 25 -2.67 -0.24 -11.77
N LYS A 26 -2.75 0.63 -12.78
CA LYS A 26 -2.36 0.27 -14.14
C LYS A 26 -0.89 -0.19 -14.14
N PRO A 27 -0.56 -1.34 -14.76
CA PRO A 27 0.82 -1.77 -14.86
C PRO A 27 1.71 -0.73 -15.55
N VAL A 28 2.91 -0.53 -15.00
CA VAL A 28 3.89 0.44 -15.50
C VAL A 28 5.17 -0.29 -15.86
N LYS A 29 5.71 -0.02 -17.06
CA LYS A 29 7.03 -0.49 -17.47
C LYS A 29 8.11 0.46 -16.95
N MET A 30 9.06 -0.07 -16.19
CA MET A 30 10.23 0.65 -15.71
C MET A 30 11.49 -0.09 -16.15
N ARG A 31 12.32 0.56 -16.97
CA ARG A 31 13.57 -0.04 -17.51
C ARG A 31 13.35 -1.42 -18.17
N GLY A 32 12.24 -1.58 -18.90
CA GLY A 32 11.90 -2.82 -19.61
C GLY A 32 11.21 -3.89 -18.76
N ILE A 33 11.11 -3.72 -17.45
CA ILE A 33 10.42 -4.64 -16.55
C ILE A 33 9.03 -4.07 -16.20
N GLU A 34 8.00 -4.90 -16.24
CA GLU A 34 6.64 -4.50 -15.94
C GLU A 34 6.33 -4.65 -14.43
N SER A 35 5.83 -3.58 -13.81
CA SER A 35 5.37 -3.58 -12.42
C SER A 35 3.85 -3.57 -12.36
N PHE A 36 3.28 -4.59 -11.70
CA PHE A 36 1.84 -4.81 -11.54
C PHE A 36 1.29 -4.31 -10.19
N GLY A 37 2.05 -3.48 -9.48
CA GLY A 37 1.64 -2.97 -8.18
C GLY A 37 2.68 -2.08 -7.54
N MET A 38 2.36 -1.58 -6.37
CA MET A 38 3.20 -0.67 -5.59
C MET A 38 3.19 -1.06 -4.12
N VAL A 39 4.38 -1.29 -3.55
CA VAL A 39 4.53 -1.54 -2.11
C VAL A 39 4.21 -0.26 -1.35
N LEU A 40 3.39 -0.35 -0.31
CA LEU A 40 3.09 0.75 0.60
C LEU A 40 4.15 0.86 1.68
N CYS A 41 4.54 2.09 1.98
CA CYS A 41 5.53 2.43 2.98
C CYS A 41 5.10 3.69 3.72
N GLY A 42 5.49 3.81 4.99
CA GLY A 42 5.45 5.07 5.73
C GLY A 42 6.78 5.80 5.59
N SER A 43 6.74 7.13 5.59
CA SER A 43 7.95 7.95 5.65
C SER A 43 7.76 9.18 6.54
N ASN A 44 8.85 9.72 7.07
CA ASN A 44 8.83 11.02 7.71
C ASN A 44 8.57 12.15 6.68
N ALA A 45 8.32 13.37 7.18
CA ALA A 45 8.04 14.54 6.37
C ALA A 45 9.17 14.88 5.38
N GLU A 46 10.43 14.61 5.76
CA GLU A 46 11.61 14.84 4.93
C GLU A 46 11.89 13.69 3.94
N HIS A 47 11.11 12.61 3.97
CA HIS A 47 11.30 11.40 3.17
C HIS A 47 12.70 10.79 3.24
N THR A 48 13.40 11.00 4.36
CA THR A 48 14.74 10.46 4.62
C THR A 48 14.69 9.09 5.26
N GLN A 49 13.66 8.84 6.07
CA GLN A 49 13.38 7.55 6.71
C GLN A 49 12.13 6.95 6.08
N VAL A 50 12.22 5.67 5.72
CA VAL A 50 11.13 4.92 5.10
C VAL A 50 11.03 3.57 5.79
N ALA A 51 9.82 3.20 6.18
CA ALA A 51 9.51 1.89 6.77
C ALA A 51 8.42 1.21 5.94
N LEU A 52 8.47 -0.13 5.85
CA LEU A 52 7.43 -0.91 5.20
C LEU A 52 6.13 -0.80 5.99
N LEU A 53 5.01 -0.74 5.28
CA LEU A 53 3.73 -1.00 5.93
C LEU A 53 3.55 -2.51 6.04
N GLU A 54 3.67 -3.00 7.27
CA GLU A 54 3.52 -4.42 7.60
C GLU A 54 2.11 -4.66 8.14
N PRO A 55 1.38 -5.65 7.60
CA PRO A 55 0.12 -6.07 8.18
C PRO A 55 0.36 -6.81 9.50
N ALA A 56 -0.71 -7.04 10.27
CA ALA A 56 -0.62 -7.74 11.54
C ALA A 56 0.03 -9.13 11.43
N ALA A 57 0.65 -9.58 12.51
CA ALA A 57 1.20 -10.93 12.56
C ALA A 57 0.07 -11.95 12.39
N GLY A 58 0.19 -12.83 11.38
CA GLY A 58 -0.83 -13.81 11.04
C GLY A 58 -1.73 -13.44 9.86
N SER A 59 -1.59 -12.24 9.28
CA SER A 59 -2.26 -11.89 8.03
C SER A 59 -1.82 -12.80 6.88
N THR A 60 -2.73 -13.10 5.96
CA THR A 60 -2.47 -14.03 4.86
C THR A 60 -2.14 -13.27 3.56
N PRO A 61 -1.12 -13.67 2.78
CA PRO A 61 -0.87 -13.09 1.47
C PRO A 61 -2.11 -13.10 0.57
N GLY A 62 -2.44 -11.94 -0.02
CA GLY A 62 -3.62 -11.77 -0.87
C GLY A 62 -4.88 -11.31 -0.13
N GLU A 63 -4.83 -11.27 1.20
CA GLU A 63 -5.87 -10.66 2.02
C GLU A 63 -5.95 -9.14 1.76
N ARG A 64 -7.17 -8.61 1.81
CA ARG A 64 -7.42 -7.18 1.62
C ARG A 64 -7.31 -6.44 2.95
N LEU A 65 -6.56 -5.33 2.93
CA LEU A 65 -6.64 -4.32 3.97
C LEU A 65 -8.01 -3.63 3.93
N GLN A 66 -8.63 -3.51 5.10
CA GLN A 66 -9.95 -2.91 5.29
C GLN A 66 -9.84 -1.74 6.25
N LEU A 67 -10.80 -0.82 6.18
CA LEU A 67 -10.94 0.21 7.21
C LEU A 67 -11.87 -0.33 8.30
N GLU A 68 -11.45 -0.28 9.57
CA GLU A 68 -12.17 -0.91 10.70
C GLU A 68 -13.67 -0.58 10.74
N THR A 69 -14.06 0.64 10.35
CA THR A 69 -15.46 1.09 10.41
C THR A 69 -16.25 0.84 9.11
N MET A 70 -15.58 0.42 8.03
CA MET A 70 -16.20 0.15 6.73
C MET A 70 -16.32 -1.34 6.42
N GLY A 71 -15.56 -2.19 7.12
CA GLY A 71 -15.52 -3.63 6.87
C GLY A 71 -15.03 -3.97 5.46
N ALA A 72 -15.35 -5.19 5.01
CA ALA A 72 -14.88 -5.70 3.73
C ALA A 72 -15.62 -5.00 2.58
N MET A 73 -14.99 -3.98 2.00
CA MET A 73 -15.50 -3.35 0.79
C MET A 73 -14.98 -4.09 -0.43
N GLU A 74 -15.89 -4.61 -1.23
CA GLU A 74 -15.57 -5.25 -2.50
C GLU A 74 -15.51 -4.18 -3.59
N PRO A 75 -14.37 -3.97 -4.26
CA PRO A 75 -14.27 -2.92 -5.27
C PRO A 75 -15.17 -3.25 -6.47
N PRO A 76 -15.83 -2.24 -7.06
CA PRO A 76 -16.56 -2.39 -8.32
C PRO A 76 -15.68 -3.00 -9.42
N GLU A 77 -16.29 -3.61 -10.42
CA GLU A 77 -15.56 -4.30 -11.50
C GLU A 77 -14.62 -3.35 -12.25
N GLU A 78 -15.03 -2.09 -12.43
CA GLU A 78 -14.24 -1.02 -13.05
C GLU A 78 -13.00 -0.61 -12.24
N ASP A 79 -12.99 -0.82 -10.93
CA ASP A 79 -11.89 -0.45 -10.03
C ASP A 79 -10.90 -1.59 -9.81
N ARG A 80 -11.18 -2.78 -10.33
CA ARG A 80 -10.23 -3.91 -10.32
C ARG A 80 -8.91 -3.57 -11.01
N VAL A 81 -8.95 -2.68 -12.01
CA VAL A 81 -7.76 -2.04 -12.59
C VAL A 81 -8.11 -0.59 -12.94
N LEU A 82 -7.38 0.37 -12.38
CA LEU A 82 -7.53 1.80 -12.63
C LEU A 82 -7.01 2.15 -14.04
N LYS A 83 -7.83 1.95 -15.06
CA LYS A 83 -7.46 2.06 -16.49
C LYS A 83 -7.57 3.49 -17.00
N SER A 84 -8.59 4.25 -16.59
CA SER A 84 -8.87 5.58 -17.13
C SER A 84 -7.98 6.67 -16.50
N LYS A 85 -7.88 7.85 -17.15
CA LYS A 85 -7.12 8.99 -16.59
C LYS A 85 -7.71 9.51 -15.28
N SER A 86 -9.04 9.46 -15.11
CA SER A 86 -9.70 9.87 -13.86
C SER A 86 -9.48 8.84 -12.76
N GLN A 87 -9.51 7.55 -13.09
CA GLN A 87 -9.20 6.47 -12.16
C GLN A 87 -7.75 6.50 -11.68
N GLN A 88 -6.80 6.84 -12.56
CA GLN A 88 -5.40 7.01 -12.15
C GLN A 88 -5.21 8.16 -11.15
N LYS A 89 -6.06 9.20 -11.19
CA LYS A 89 -6.05 10.29 -10.20
C LYS A 89 -6.62 9.90 -8.84
N VAL A 90 -7.26 8.73 -8.70
CA VAL A 90 -7.79 8.26 -7.41
C VAL A 90 -6.67 8.17 -6.39
N TRP A 91 -5.50 7.67 -6.79
CA TRP A 91 -4.34 7.63 -5.90
C TRP A 91 -3.94 9.03 -5.42
N ASP A 92 -3.90 10.03 -6.30
CA ASP A 92 -3.58 11.42 -5.96
C ASP A 92 -4.60 12.04 -4.98
N MET A 93 -5.84 11.55 -4.98
CA MET A 93 -6.89 11.98 -4.04
C MET A 93 -6.85 11.22 -2.71
N VAL A 94 -6.44 9.94 -2.72
CA VAL A 94 -6.47 9.07 -1.54
C VAL A 94 -5.19 9.19 -0.72
N ALA A 95 -4.02 9.22 -1.37
CA ALA A 95 -2.72 9.19 -0.70
C ALA A 95 -2.49 10.33 0.31
N PRO A 96 -2.94 11.59 0.08
CA PRO A 96 -2.74 12.67 1.05
C PRO A 96 -3.45 12.46 2.40
N ASP A 97 -4.55 11.69 2.38
CA ASP A 97 -5.35 11.35 3.55
C ASP A 97 -4.86 10.06 4.25
N MET A 98 -3.88 9.37 3.68
CA MET A 98 -3.23 8.22 4.30
C MET A 98 -2.11 8.69 5.23
N ARG A 99 -2.22 8.41 6.53
CA ARG A 99 -1.25 8.82 7.56
C ARG A 99 -1.03 7.73 8.58
N THR A 100 0.11 7.77 9.25
CA THR A 100 0.34 6.96 10.45
C THR A 100 -0.16 7.70 11.68
N ASP A 101 -0.76 6.99 12.64
CA ASP A 101 -1.10 7.54 13.95
C ASP A 101 0.13 7.63 14.88
N SER A 102 -0.08 8.02 16.14
CA SER A 102 0.98 8.12 17.15
C SER A 102 1.62 6.79 17.54
N GLU A 103 0.98 5.67 17.20
CA GLU A 103 1.48 4.31 17.44
C GLU A 103 2.15 3.71 16.20
N GLY A 104 2.21 4.47 15.09
CA GLY A 104 2.79 4.02 13.83
C GLY A 104 1.84 3.16 12.98
N ARG A 105 0.57 3.06 13.33
CA ARG A 105 -0.44 2.29 12.58
C ARG A 105 -0.94 3.10 11.38
N ALA A 106 -1.13 2.45 10.25
CA ALA A 106 -1.63 3.11 9.06
C ALA A 106 -3.13 3.44 9.18
N THR A 107 -3.49 4.65 8.77
CA THR A 107 -4.86 5.16 8.77
C THR A 107 -5.20 5.82 7.43
N TYR A 108 -6.48 5.86 7.10
CA TYR A 108 -7.05 6.72 6.07
C TYR A 108 -8.11 7.61 6.70
N ARG A 109 -7.92 8.93 6.69
CA ARG A 109 -8.83 9.89 7.35
C ARG A 109 -9.08 9.57 8.84
N GLY A 110 -8.07 9.02 9.52
CA GLY A 110 -8.16 8.60 10.92
C GLY A 110 -8.77 7.22 11.15
N LEU A 111 -9.24 6.53 10.10
CA LEU A 111 -9.72 5.15 10.19
C LEU A 111 -8.56 4.18 10.02
N LEU A 112 -8.40 3.24 10.93
CA LEU A 112 -7.30 2.27 10.92
C LEU A 112 -7.45 1.26 9.77
N PHE A 113 -6.34 0.96 9.11
CA PHE A 113 -6.24 -0.21 8.24
C PHE A 113 -6.08 -1.47 9.08
N SER A 114 -6.89 -2.49 8.80
CA SER A 114 -6.87 -3.77 9.48
C SER A 114 -6.99 -4.95 8.49
N THR A 115 -6.52 -6.10 8.96
CA THR A 115 -6.78 -7.42 8.37
C THR A 115 -7.64 -8.24 9.33
N SER A 116 -8.00 -9.47 8.95
CA SER A 116 -8.66 -10.43 9.85
C SER A 116 -7.83 -10.79 11.09
N ALA A 117 -6.51 -10.58 11.04
CA ALA A 117 -5.60 -10.79 12.17
C ALA A 117 -5.36 -9.53 13.02
N GLY A 118 -5.94 -8.38 12.62
CA GLY A 118 -5.64 -7.06 13.17
C GLY A 118 -5.23 -6.07 12.10
#